data_AF-A0A3C1P9C6-F1
#
_entry.id   AF-A0A3C1P9C6-F1
#
_cell.length_a   1.000
_cell.length_b   1.000
_cell.length_c   1.000
_cell.angle_alpha   90.00
_cell.angle_beta   90.00
_cell.angle_gamma   90.00
#
_symmetry.space_group_name_H-M   'P 1'
#
loop_
_entity.id
_entity.type
_entity.pdbx_description
1 polymer ?
#
loop_
_entity_poly.entity_id
_entity_poly.type
_entity_poly.pdbx_seq_one_letter_code
_entity_poly.pdbx_strand_id
1 'polypeptide(L)'
;MGNIVGIDLGTTNSVAAFKLAHTDVVTAEDNTPPDRKLTRSVVALDQGKIKVGNSAYNQLQNDPENVIISIKRLIGRGFNDPVIQEQLSRFGYKITKSTQGTDNSLSVWLGGKEYQPEDIAAEILKKLVQNAQTHQAKTGQKSIINQAVVTIPAYFNDKQRYATQI
;
A
#
# COMPACT_ATOMS: atom_id res chain seq x y z
N MET A 1 -2.56 22.18 14.81
CA MET A 1 -3.73 21.39 14.40
C MET A 1 -3.45 20.84 13.02
N GLY A 2 -3.41 19.51 12.87
CA GLY A 2 -3.15 18.82 11.62
C GLY A 2 -2.87 17.34 11.88
N ASN A 3 -3.81 16.68 12.57
CA ASN A 3 -3.64 15.29 13.06
C ASN A 3 -4.24 14.26 12.10
N ILE A 4 -4.89 14.74 11.02
CA ILE A 4 -5.56 13.93 10.00
C ILE A 4 -4.83 14.11 8.67
N VAL A 5 -4.47 13.01 8.03
CA VAL A 5 -3.88 12.99 6.69
C VAL A 5 -4.87 12.42 5.68
N GLY A 6 -4.98 13.05 4.50
CA GLY A 6 -5.69 12.49 3.36
C GLY A 6 -4.76 11.58 2.57
N ILE A 7 -5.18 10.37 2.27
CA ILE A 7 -4.40 9.36 1.55
C ILE A 7 -5.17 8.87 0.34
N ASP A 8 -4.60 9.12 -0.85
CA ASP A 8 -4.92 8.36 -2.05
C ASP A 8 -4.09 7.08 -2.05
N LEU A 9 -4.70 5.96 -1.67
CA LEU A 9 -4.09 4.63 -1.76
C LEU A 9 -4.31 4.09 -3.17
N GLY A 10 -3.46 4.38 -4.14
CA GLY A 10 -3.67 3.91 -5.52
C GLY A 10 -3.19 2.47 -5.77
N THR A 11 -3.45 1.96 -6.97
CA THR A 11 -2.96 0.61 -7.37
C THR A 11 -1.46 0.60 -7.68
N THR A 12 -0.96 1.69 -8.29
CA THR A 12 0.43 1.81 -8.73
C THR A 12 1.19 2.83 -7.88
N ASN A 13 0.60 4.00 -7.69
CA ASN A 13 1.16 5.08 -6.88
C ASN A 13 0.13 5.52 -5.87
N SER A 14 0.61 5.95 -4.72
CA SER A 14 -0.18 6.50 -3.64
C SER A 14 0.34 7.89 -3.29
N VAL A 15 -0.52 8.73 -2.73
CA VAL A 15 -0.23 10.13 -2.38
C VAL A 15 -0.80 10.41 -0.99
N ALA A 16 -0.07 11.17 -0.19
CA ALA A 16 -0.56 11.73 1.06
C ALA A 16 -0.62 13.26 0.95
N ALA A 17 -1.61 13.87 1.58
CA ALA A 17 -1.75 15.32 1.62
C ALA A 17 -2.42 15.79 2.91
N PHE A 18 -2.08 17.00 3.34
CA PHE A 18 -2.76 17.70 4.40
C PHE A 18 -3.69 18.77 3.81
N LYS A 19 -4.86 18.93 4.42
CA LYS A 19 -5.74 20.07 4.15
C LYS A 19 -5.58 21.11 5.26
N LEU A 20 -4.73 22.10 5.01
CA LEU A 20 -4.59 23.30 5.84
C LEU A 20 -5.39 24.44 5.19
N ALA A 21 -4.89 25.68 5.23
CA ALA A 21 -5.46 26.76 4.40
C ALA A 21 -5.46 26.35 2.92
N HIS A 22 -4.33 25.85 2.43
CA HIS A 22 -4.19 25.24 1.12
C HIS A 22 -3.92 23.73 1.26
N THR A 23 -4.05 23.01 0.15
CA THR A 23 -3.66 21.61 0.08
C THR A 23 -2.13 21.55 0.05
N ASP A 24 -1.54 20.84 1.01
CA ASP A 24 -0.11 20.58 1.06
C ASP A 24 0.13 19.10 0.77
N VAL A 25 0.69 18.81 -0.40
CA VAL A 25 0.99 17.43 -0.82
C VAL A 25 2.31 17.00 -0.20
N VAL A 26 2.30 15.85 0.48
CA VAL A 26 3.47 15.31 1.18
C VAL A 26 4.61 15.05 0.21
N THR A 27 5.83 15.37 0.66
CA THR A 27 7.07 15.01 -0.04
C THR A 27 7.59 13.68 0.49
N ALA A 28 7.72 12.68 -0.40
CA ALA A 28 8.42 11.44 -0.13
C ALA A 28 9.92 11.67 -0.35
N GLU A 29 10.68 11.73 0.74
CA GLU A 29 12.09 12.10 0.75
C GLU A 29 13.02 11.05 0.13
N ASP A 30 12.55 9.81 0.04
CA ASP A 30 13.24 8.71 -0.62
C ASP A 30 13.05 8.70 -2.15
N ASN A 31 12.39 9.73 -2.70
CA ASN A 31 12.20 9.91 -4.14
C ASN A 31 12.96 11.11 -4.68
N THR A 32 13.27 11.06 -5.97
CA THR A 32 13.88 12.15 -6.73
C THR A 32 12.84 12.85 -7.62
N PRO A 33 13.10 14.11 -8.06
CA PRO A 33 12.25 14.77 -9.06
C PRO A 33 12.09 13.94 -10.34
N PRO A 34 10.92 13.92 -10.98
CA PRO A 34 9.68 14.64 -10.64
C PRO A 34 8.80 13.95 -9.59
N ASP A 35 9.12 12.72 -9.17
CA ASP A 35 8.25 11.82 -8.40
C ASP A 35 8.25 12.05 -6.89
N ARG A 36 8.78 13.19 -6.42
CA ARG A 36 8.90 13.52 -4.98
C ARG A 36 7.57 13.58 -4.24
N LYS A 37 6.45 13.67 -4.94
CA LYS A 37 5.10 13.71 -4.34
C LYS A 37 4.37 12.36 -4.38
N LEU A 38 4.95 11.35 -5.02
CA LEU A 38 4.36 10.02 -5.17
C LEU A 38 5.03 9.02 -4.22
N THR A 39 4.33 7.96 -3.86
CA THR A 39 4.92 6.78 -3.23
C THR A 39 4.44 5.55 -4.00
N ARG A 40 5.36 4.75 -4.54
CA ARG A 40 4.97 3.53 -5.27
C ARG A 40 4.27 2.55 -4.33
N SER A 41 3.18 1.97 -4.79
CA SER A 41 2.35 1.02 -4.05
C SER A 41 2.92 -0.39 -4.23
N VAL A 42 4.17 -0.53 -3.80
CA VAL A 42 5.01 -1.72 -4.00
C VAL A 42 5.67 -2.06 -2.68
N VAL A 43 5.63 -3.34 -2.33
CA VAL A 43 6.18 -3.87 -1.08
C VAL A 43 7.14 -5.01 -1.41
N ALA A 44 8.32 -5.01 -0.80
CA ALA A 44 9.32 -6.06 -0.99
C ALA A 44 9.90 -6.50 0.35
N LEU A 45 10.50 -7.68 0.38
CA LEU A 45 11.32 -8.11 1.52
C LEU A 45 12.80 -8.02 1.13
N ASP A 46 13.55 -7.23 1.89
CA ASP A 46 14.99 -7.06 1.70
C ASP A 46 15.69 -7.34 3.03
N GLN A 47 16.55 -8.36 3.06
CA GLN A 47 17.30 -8.79 4.25
C GLN A 47 16.42 -8.95 5.50
N GLY A 48 15.23 -9.55 5.33
CA GLY A 48 14.27 -9.76 6.41
C GLY A 48 13.52 -8.51 6.87
N LYS A 49 13.66 -7.37 6.19
CA LYS A 49 12.93 -6.14 6.47
C LYS A 49 12.00 -5.78 5.33
N ILE A 50 10.78 -5.37 5.68
CA ILE A 50 9.83 -4.85 4.70
C ILE A 50 10.34 -3.52 4.16
N LYS A 51 10.34 -3.40 2.83
CA LYS A 51 10.60 -2.18 2.08
C LYS A 51 9.34 -1.79 1.34
N VAL A 52 9.13 -0.48 1.19
CA VAL A 52 7.97 0.07 0.50
C VAL A 52 8.42 1.19 -0.43
N GLY A 53 7.74 1.37 -1.56
CA GLY A 53 8.00 2.46 -2.50
C GLY A 53 9.10 2.13 -3.51
N ASN A 54 9.91 3.12 -3.85
CA ASN A 54 10.98 2.96 -4.86
C ASN A 54 12.02 1.91 -4.46
N SER A 55 12.35 1.84 -3.16
CA SER A 55 13.29 0.82 -2.64
C SER A 55 12.81 -0.62 -2.86
N ALA A 56 11.50 -0.85 -2.80
CA ALA A 56 10.89 -2.14 -3.12
C ALA A 56 10.83 -2.36 -4.62
N TYR A 57 10.44 -1.33 -5.39
CA TYR A 57 10.34 -1.42 -6.85
C TYR A 57 11.67 -1.79 -7.51
N ASN A 58 12.80 -1.27 -7.03
CA ASN A 58 14.11 -1.53 -7.62
C ASN A 58 14.52 -3.02 -7.57
N GLN A 59 13.85 -3.82 -6.75
CA GLN A 59 14.10 -5.25 -6.64
C GLN A 59 13.31 -6.08 -7.66
N LEU A 60 12.28 -5.50 -8.29
CA LEU A 60 11.31 -6.22 -9.12
C LEU A 60 11.96 -6.98 -10.28
N GLN A 61 13.05 -6.45 -10.84
CA GLN A 61 13.77 -7.12 -11.94
C GLN A 61 14.61 -8.32 -11.46
N ASN A 62 15.14 -8.26 -10.25
CA ASN A 62 16.11 -9.23 -9.74
C ASN A 62 15.46 -10.32 -8.88
N ASP A 63 14.40 -9.98 -8.13
CA ASP A 63 13.69 -10.89 -7.23
C ASP A 63 12.17 -10.67 -7.32
N PRO A 64 11.54 -10.93 -8.48
CA PRO A 64 10.11 -10.64 -8.71
C PRO A 64 9.17 -11.44 -7.80
N GLU A 65 9.61 -12.58 -7.27
CA GLU A 65 8.81 -13.43 -6.38
C GLU A 65 8.64 -12.81 -4.99
N ASN A 66 9.59 -11.96 -4.57
CA ASN A 66 9.57 -11.25 -3.29
C ASN A 66 9.24 -9.76 -3.43
N VAL A 67 8.54 -9.38 -4.50
CA VAL A 67 8.04 -8.02 -4.71
C VAL A 67 6.55 -8.05 -5.05
N ILE A 68 5.73 -7.52 -4.15
CA ILE A 68 4.29 -7.41 -4.31
C ILE A 68 3.94 -6.06 -4.95
N ILE A 69 3.20 -6.13 -6.04
CA ILE A 69 2.66 -4.99 -6.79
C ILE A 69 1.15 -5.11 -6.93
N SER A 70 0.45 -4.01 -7.23
CA SER A 70 -0.98 -4.03 -7.56
C SER A 70 -1.89 -4.65 -6.48
N ILE A 71 -1.47 -4.64 -5.21
CA ILE A 71 -2.20 -5.29 -4.11
C ILE A 71 -3.65 -4.83 -3.99
N LYS A 72 -3.94 -3.56 -4.33
CA LYS A 72 -5.31 -2.99 -4.34
C LYS A 72 -6.29 -3.76 -5.23
N ARG A 73 -5.80 -4.50 -6.23
CA ARG A 73 -6.64 -5.37 -7.07
C ARG A 73 -7.14 -6.61 -6.33
N LEU A 74 -6.45 -7.00 -5.25
CA LEU A 74 -6.69 -8.22 -4.49
C LEU A 74 -7.53 -7.99 -3.23
N ILE A 75 -7.41 -6.80 -2.62
CA ILE A 75 -8.11 -6.41 -1.38
C ILE A 75 -9.61 -6.73 -1.47
N GLY A 76 -10.14 -7.41 -0.46
CA GLY A 76 -11.56 -7.76 -0.35
C GLY A 76 -12.08 -8.78 -1.38
N ARG A 77 -11.25 -9.30 -2.30
CA ARG A 77 -11.66 -10.34 -3.25
C ARG A 77 -11.55 -11.73 -2.63
N GLY A 78 -12.19 -12.70 -3.28
CA GLY A 78 -12.02 -14.11 -2.95
C GLY A 78 -11.06 -14.78 -3.93
N PHE A 79 -10.44 -15.88 -3.51
CA PHE A 79 -9.50 -16.61 -4.35
C PHE A 79 -10.14 -17.07 -5.67
N ASN A 80 -11.39 -17.54 -5.63
CA ASN A 80 -12.11 -18.03 -6.81
C ASN A 80 -12.73 -16.90 -7.67
N ASP A 81 -12.52 -15.62 -7.34
CA ASP A 81 -12.98 -14.50 -8.17
C ASP A 81 -12.33 -14.58 -9.56
N PRO A 82 -13.08 -14.53 -10.68
CA PRO A 82 -12.53 -14.61 -12.03
C PRO A 82 -11.42 -13.59 -12.28
N VAL A 83 -11.55 -12.37 -11.73
CA VAL A 83 -10.51 -11.34 -11.84
C VAL A 83 -9.21 -11.80 -11.20
N ILE A 84 -9.28 -12.47 -10.04
CA ILE A 84 -8.09 -13.01 -9.35
C ILE A 84 -7.48 -14.14 -10.17
N GLN A 85 -8.30 -15.07 -10.67
CA GLN A 85 -7.83 -16.19 -11.48
C GLN A 85 -7.07 -15.72 -12.72
N GLU A 86 -7.55 -14.67 -13.39
CA GLU A 86 -6.85 -14.04 -14.52
C GLU A 86 -5.54 -13.35 -14.11
N GLN A 87 -5.43 -12.86 -12.88
CA GLN A 87 -4.20 -12.21 -12.41
C GLN A 87 -3.12 -13.21 -11.97
N LEU A 88 -3.46 -14.46 -11.64
CA LEU A 88 -2.50 -15.43 -11.08
C LEU A 88 -1.26 -15.63 -11.95
N SER A 89 -1.43 -15.62 -13.29
CA SER A 89 -0.33 -15.79 -14.24
C SER A 89 0.42 -14.49 -14.58
N ARG A 90 -0.08 -13.34 -14.11
CA ARG A 90 0.46 -12.01 -14.46
C ARG A 90 1.42 -11.45 -13.44
N PHE A 91 1.40 -11.97 -12.22
CA PHE A 91 2.24 -11.51 -11.13
C PHE A 91 3.43 -12.46 -10.92
N GLY A 92 4.59 -11.88 -10.59
CA GLY A 92 5.78 -12.65 -10.25
C GLY A 92 5.73 -13.27 -8.84
N TYR A 93 4.94 -12.68 -7.93
CA TYR A 93 4.77 -13.18 -6.57
C TYR A 93 3.61 -14.18 -6.48
N LYS A 94 3.69 -15.07 -5.49
CA LYS A 94 2.73 -16.16 -5.30
C LYS A 94 1.43 -15.67 -4.64
N ILE A 95 0.30 -16.10 -5.19
CA ILE A 95 -1.05 -15.91 -4.63
C ILE A 95 -1.65 -17.30 -4.41
N THR A 96 -2.23 -17.55 -3.23
CA THR A 96 -2.85 -18.84 -2.88
C THR A 96 -4.23 -18.65 -2.26
N LYS A 97 -4.98 -19.75 -2.16
CA LYS A 97 -6.02 -19.85 -1.13
C LYS A 97 -5.35 -19.60 0.22
N SER A 98 -6.02 -18.81 1.05
CA SER A 98 -5.48 -18.50 2.37
C SER A 98 -5.56 -19.74 3.27
N THR A 99 -4.56 -19.92 4.13
CA THR A 99 -4.66 -20.89 5.25
C THR A 99 -5.54 -20.37 6.39
N GLN A 100 -6.00 -19.11 6.31
CA GLN A 100 -6.81 -18.43 7.31
C GLN A 100 -8.15 -17.97 6.71
N GLY A 101 -9.20 -17.89 7.53
CA GLY A 101 -10.50 -17.41 7.11
C GLY A 101 -11.37 -18.47 6.44
N THR A 102 -11.93 -18.17 5.27
CA THR A 102 -12.90 -19.03 4.56
C THR A 102 -12.23 -19.78 3.41
N ASP A 103 -12.90 -20.81 2.85
CA ASP A 103 -12.42 -21.55 1.67
C ASP A 103 -12.21 -20.70 0.41
N ASN A 104 -12.76 -19.48 0.41
CA ASN A 104 -12.60 -18.50 -0.66
C ASN A 104 -11.68 -17.33 -0.26
N SER A 105 -11.05 -17.36 0.91
CA SER A 105 -10.05 -16.37 1.29
C SER A 105 -8.78 -16.53 0.43
N LEU A 106 -8.09 -15.43 0.15
CA LEU A 106 -6.85 -15.43 -0.62
C LEU A 106 -5.72 -14.83 0.19
N SER A 107 -4.49 -15.28 -0.08
CA SER A 107 -3.29 -14.71 0.52
C SER A 107 -2.19 -14.52 -0.53
N VAL A 108 -1.27 -13.62 -0.20
CA VAL A 108 -0.07 -13.35 -0.97
C VAL A 108 1.14 -13.77 -0.17
N TRP A 109 2.22 -14.13 -0.86
CA TRP A 109 3.44 -14.58 -0.21
C TRP A 109 4.57 -13.59 -0.42
N LEU A 110 5.33 -13.35 0.63
CA LEU A 110 6.50 -12.47 0.63
C LEU A 110 7.56 -13.09 1.54
N GLY A 111 8.73 -13.42 0.98
CA GLY A 111 9.83 -14.04 1.74
C GLY A 111 9.46 -15.38 2.38
N GLY A 112 8.66 -16.19 1.69
CA GLY A 112 8.21 -17.49 2.20
C GLY A 112 7.18 -17.41 3.33
N LYS A 113 6.67 -16.23 3.67
CA LYS A 113 5.59 -16.03 4.64
C LYS A 113 4.30 -15.62 3.95
N GLU A 114 3.18 -16.12 4.46
CA GLU A 114 1.83 -15.80 4.02
C GLU A 114 1.33 -14.50 4.66
N TYR A 115 0.67 -13.65 3.86
CA TYR A 115 0.06 -12.40 4.26
C TYR A 115 -1.34 -12.25 3.66
N GLN A 116 -2.24 -11.58 4.38
CA GLN A 116 -3.48 -11.09 3.78
C GLN A 116 -3.15 -9.87 2.88
N PRO A 117 -3.90 -9.65 1.78
CA PRO A 117 -3.74 -8.45 0.97
C PRO A 117 -3.80 -7.13 1.77
N GLU A 118 -4.62 -7.13 2.82
CA GLU A 118 -4.80 -6.04 3.76
C GLU A 118 -3.52 -5.76 4.55
N ASP A 119 -2.76 -6.78 4.99
CA ASP A 119 -1.49 -6.60 5.69
C ASP A 119 -0.48 -5.83 4.81
N ILE A 120 -0.41 -6.20 3.53
CA ILE A 120 0.49 -5.55 2.56
C ILE A 120 0.03 -4.12 2.27
N ALA A 121 -1.28 -3.88 2.17
CA ALA A 121 -1.81 -2.53 2.03
C ALA A 121 -1.51 -1.66 3.26
N ALA A 122 -1.55 -2.23 4.47
CA ALA A 122 -1.20 -1.53 5.71
C ALA A 122 0.27 -1.08 5.72
N GLU A 123 1.20 -1.87 5.18
CA GLU A 123 2.61 -1.45 5.04
C GLU A 123 2.76 -0.23 4.12
N ILE A 124 1.94 -0.13 3.07
CA ILE A 124 1.90 1.06 2.20
C ILE A 124 1.36 2.27 2.96
N LEU A 125 0.28 2.10 3.72
CA LEU A 125 -0.29 3.18 4.54
C LEU A 125 0.68 3.66 5.63
N LYS A 126 1.37 2.74 6.32
CA LYS A 126 2.41 3.08 7.31
C LYS A 126 3.51 3.94 6.69
N LYS A 127 3.98 3.58 5.49
CA LYS A 127 4.98 4.36 4.75
C LYS A 127 4.47 5.76 4.38
N LEU A 128 3.23 5.88 3.94
CA LEU A 128 2.61 7.18 3.62
C LEU A 128 2.47 8.07 4.86
N VAL A 129 2.04 7.51 6.00
CA VAL A 129 1.97 8.21 7.28
C VAL A 129 3.37 8.63 7.76
N GLN A 130 4.36 7.75 7.64
CA GLN A 130 5.76 8.07 7.96
C GLN A 130 6.26 9.24 7.11
N ASN A 131 6.07 9.19 5.79
CA ASN A 131 6.45 10.27 4.89
C ASN A 131 5.73 11.58 5.27
N ALA A 132 4.45 11.51 5.62
CA ALA A 132 3.65 12.65 6.05
C ALA A 132 4.17 13.26 7.38
N GLN A 133 4.55 12.42 8.34
CA GLN A 133 5.12 12.82 9.62
C GLN A 133 6.49 13.50 9.43
N THR A 134 7.35 12.94 8.57
CA THR A 134 8.64 13.55 8.21
C THR A 134 8.45 14.90 7.53
N HIS A 135 7.48 15.01 6.61
CA HIS A 135 7.15 16.26 5.93
C HIS A 135 6.68 17.35 6.92
N GLN A 136 5.77 17.03 7.85
CA GLN A 136 5.34 17.96 8.90
C GLN A 136 6.48 18.41 9.82
N ALA A 137 7.37 17.49 10.21
CA ALA A 137 8.49 17.82 11.09
C ALA A 137 9.40 18.89 10.47
N LYS A 138 9.59 18.86 9.14
CA LYS A 138 10.37 19.86 8.40
C LYS A 138 9.71 21.23 8.36
N THR A 139 8.39 21.31 8.44
CA THR A 139 7.65 22.58 8.53
C THR A 139 7.55 23.08 9.98
N GLY A 140 8.27 22.45 10.92
CA GLY A 140 8.28 22.80 12.35
C GLY A 140 7.11 22.24 13.15
N GLN A 141 6.24 21.44 12.52
CA GLN A 141 5.06 20.87 13.17
C GLN A 141 5.40 19.55 13.87
N LYS A 142 5.02 19.44 15.15
CA LYS A 142 5.34 18.29 16.03
C LYS A 142 4.13 17.40 16.37
N SER A 143 2.97 17.66 15.76
CA SER A 143 1.78 16.84 16.00
C SER A 143 2.00 15.42 15.52
N ILE A 144 1.45 14.45 16.26
CA ILE A 144 1.39 13.06 15.84
C ILE A 144 0.18 12.88 14.94
N ILE A 145 0.37 12.27 13.77
CA ILE A 145 -0.71 11.86 12.89
C ILE A 145 -1.31 10.57 13.45
N ASN A 146 -2.58 10.61 13.83
CA ASN A 146 -3.28 9.46 14.43
C ASN A 146 -4.61 9.12 13.73
N GLN A 147 -4.96 9.87 12.70
CA GLN A 147 -6.16 9.68 11.91
C GLN A 147 -5.84 9.86 10.43
N ALA A 148 -6.55 9.13 9.57
CA ALA A 148 -6.41 9.23 8.13
C ALA A 148 -7.78 9.13 7.44
N VAL A 149 -7.90 9.78 6.29
CA VAL A 149 -8.99 9.57 5.33
C VAL A 149 -8.40 8.87 4.12
N VAL A 150 -8.80 7.63 3.86
CA VAL A 150 -8.25 6.80 2.77
C VAL A 150 -9.25 6.68 1.63
N THR A 151 -8.81 6.95 0.40
CA THR A 151 -9.68 6.85 -0.78
C THR A 151 -9.89 5.40 -1.22
N ILE A 152 -11.09 5.11 -1.73
CA ILE A 152 -11.43 3.85 -2.40
C ILE A 152 -12.12 4.15 -3.75
N PRO A 153 -12.04 3.24 -4.74
CA PRO A 153 -12.80 3.38 -5.97
C PRO A 153 -14.31 3.38 -5.70
N ALA A 154 -15.06 4.21 -6.42
CA ALA A 154 -16.50 4.32 -6.22
C ALA A 154 -17.27 3.00 -6.41
N TYR A 155 -16.76 2.12 -7.27
CA TYR A 155 -17.35 0.82 -7.58
C TYR A 155 -16.95 -0.31 -6.59
N PHE A 156 -16.20 -0.01 -5.53
CA PHE A 156 -15.90 -1.00 -4.50
C PHE A 156 -17.20 -1.46 -3.82
N ASN A 157 -17.38 -2.79 -3.75
CA ASN A 157 -18.44 -3.41 -2.96
C ASN A 157 -18.11 -3.31 -1.46
N ASP A 158 -19.10 -3.55 -0.60
CA ASP A 158 -18.95 -3.35 0.85
C ASP A 158 -17.78 -4.12 1.45
N LYS A 159 -17.55 -5.38 1.04
CA LYS A 159 -16.41 -6.17 1.50
C LYS A 159 -15.08 -5.48 1.18
N GLN A 160 -14.92 -4.93 -0.01
CA GLN A 160 -13.72 -4.18 -0.41
C GLN A 160 -13.59 -2.84 0.34
N ARG A 161 -14.72 -2.19 0.66
CA ARG A 161 -14.71 -0.97 1.49
C ARG A 161 -14.21 -1.26 2.90
N TYR A 162 -14.79 -2.25 3.57
CA TYR A 162 -14.39 -2.67 4.92
C TYR A 162 -12.95 -3.16 4.96
N ALA A 163 -12.52 -3.94 3.96
CA ALA A 163 -11.14 -4.41 3.87
C ALA A 163 -10.10 -3.29 3.68
N THR A 164 -10.52 -2.08 3.27
CA THR A 164 -9.63 -0.91 3.19
C THR A 164 -9.64 -0.05 4.45
N GLN A 165 -10.52 -0.35 5.44
CA GLN A 165 -10.55 0.31 6.75
C GLN A 165 -9.57 -0.37 7.71
N ILE A 166 -8.28 -0.33 7.36
CA ILE A 166 -7.15 -0.97 8.06
C ILE A 166 -6.23 0.06 8.73
#